data_AF-A0A535X657-F1
#
_entry.id   AF-A0A535X657-F1
#
_cell.length_a   1.000
_cell.length_b   1.000
_cell.length_c   1.000
_cell.angle_alpha   90.00
_cell.angle_beta   90.00
_cell.angle_gamma   90.00
#
_symmetry.space_group_name_H-M   'P 1'
#
loop_
_entity.id
_entity.type
_entity.pdbx_description
1 polymer ?
#
loop_
_entity_poly.entity_id
_entity_poly.type
_entity_poly.pdbx_seq_one_letter_code
_entity_poly.pdbx_strand_id
1 'polypeptide(L)'
;PRNQQGIALIADPRNDVHAFMTGLQLAFIRAHNHLVDRLRADGVPDSDLFEDARLALVWHYQWVILHDFLPILVGDELTNTVLTDGPRFYHPEGEPFIPVEFADAAYRYGHSQIKADYQLQKGGPSFAVFPDLAGFRTLAPEHSVDWRLLFDVPGQPSAQRAKPIDGQLPASLIRLPESITGAVEVNAYRSLAARDLQRGQGTGLPSGEAVARALGTTPLTRKELALGDWDSETPLWLYILREAAVQSGGDRLGAVGGRIVAEVLVEIVRQDPESYLSSNPSWRPTLPSHAPGTFKIRDLLVLAD
;
A
#
# COMPACT_ATOMS: atom_id res chain seq x y z
N PRO A 1 -10.04 5.08 18.55
CA PRO A 1 -11.16 5.32 19.50
C PRO A 1 -12.40 4.57 18.99
N ARG A 2 -13.30 4.12 19.88
CA ARG A 2 -14.55 3.44 19.51
C ARG A 2 -15.73 4.05 20.25
N ASN A 3 -16.92 4.04 19.65
CA ASN A 3 -18.16 4.46 20.32
C ASN A 3 -18.71 3.35 21.25
N GLN A 4 -19.84 3.61 21.91
CA GLN A 4 -20.48 2.65 22.83
C GLN A 4 -20.96 1.35 22.14
N GLN A 5 -21.12 1.35 20.81
CA GLN A 5 -21.47 0.18 20.00
C GLN A 5 -20.24 -0.59 19.51
N GLY A 6 -19.03 -0.17 19.89
CA GLY A 6 -17.78 -0.78 19.43
C GLY A 6 -17.36 -0.38 18.01
N ILE A 7 -18.01 0.60 17.38
CA ILE A 7 -17.65 1.08 16.05
C ILE A 7 -16.45 2.02 16.14
N ALA A 8 -15.45 1.83 15.28
CA ALA A 8 -14.28 2.70 15.22
C ALA A 8 -14.67 4.13 14.79
N LEU A 9 -14.18 5.11 15.55
CA LEU A 9 -14.33 6.54 15.26
C LEU A 9 -13.13 6.99 14.41
N ILE A 10 -13.22 6.75 13.11
CA ILE A 10 -12.15 6.95 12.11
C ILE A 10 -12.75 7.48 10.80
N ALA A 11 -11.95 8.18 10.00
CA ALA A 11 -12.43 8.83 8.77
C ALA A 11 -12.84 7.83 7.67
N ASP A 12 -12.08 6.75 7.50
CA ASP A 12 -12.42 5.65 6.58
C ASP A 12 -12.73 4.37 7.39
N PRO A 13 -13.97 3.85 7.38
CA PRO A 13 -14.34 2.66 8.15
C PRO A 13 -13.58 1.41 7.70
N ARG A 14 -13.06 1.37 6.46
CA ARG A 14 -12.27 0.24 5.94
C ARG A 14 -10.91 0.11 6.63
N ASN A 15 -10.42 1.17 7.27
CA ASN A 15 -9.21 1.11 8.10
C ASN A 15 -9.42 0.30 9.40
N ASP A 16 -10.61 -0.28 9.61
CA ASP A 16 -10.88 -1.23 10.68
C ASP A 16 -11.07 -2.67 10.17
N VAL A 17 -10.74 -3.00 8.91
CA VAL A 17 -11.05 -4.31 8.31
C VAL A 17 -10.22 -5.48 8.86
N HIS A 18 -9.01 -5.22 9.34
CA HIS A 18 -8.14 -6.20 9.99
C HIS A 18 -7.08 -5.55 10.88
N ALA A 19 -6.46 -6.34 11.76
CA ALA A 19 -5.51 -5.89 12.78
C ALA A 19 -4.41 -4.94 12.27
N PHE A 20 -3.82 -5.21 11.09
CA PHE A 20 -2.79 -4.33 10.53
C PHE A 20 -3.32 -2.94 10.15
N MET A 21 -4.52 -2.81 9.57
CA MET A 21 -5.10 -1.50 9.25
C MET A 21 -5.46 -0.74 10.51
N THR A 22 -6.08 -1.42 11.48
CA THR A 22 -6.41 -0.80 12.78
C THR A 22 -5.13 -0.35 13.51
N GLY A 23 -4.08 -1.16 13.47
CA GLY A 23 -2.76 -0.82 14.02
C GLY A 23 -2.14 0.39 13.32
N LEU A 24 -2.22 0.45 11.99
CA LEU A 24 -1.68 1.56 11.20
C LEU A 24 -2.41 2.85 11.55
N GLN A 25 -3.74 2.81 11.60
CA GLN A 25 -4.57 3.93 12.03
C GLN A 25 -4.18 4.43 13.43
N LEU A 26 -3.92 3.52 14.38
CA LEU A 26 -3.47 3.89 15.72
C LEU A 26 -2.08 4.54 15.71
N ALA A 27 -1.15 4.02 14.88
CA ALA A 27 0.18 4.59 14.74
C ALA A 27 0.13 6.03 14.20
N PHE A 28 -0.68 6.28 13.16
CA PHE A 28 -0.84 7.62 12.60
C PHE A 28 -1.48 8.61 13.57
N ILE A 29 -2.45 8.17 14.39
CA ILE A 29 -3.02 9.01 15.46
C ILE A 29 -1.94 9.37 16.49
N ARG A 30 -1.07 8.43 16.86
CA ARG A 30 0.03 8.69 17.80
C ARG A 30 1.08 9.63 17.21
N ALA A 31 1.44 9.44 15.94
CA ALA A 31 2.36 10.32 15.23
C ALA A 31 1.81 11.76 15.14
N HIS A 32 0.51 11.92 14.84
CA HIS A 32 -0.16 13.22 14.88
C HIS A 32 -0.06 13.87 16.27
N ASN A 33 -0.39 13.13 17.33
CA ASN A 33 -0.33 13.69 18.69
C ASN A 33 1.10 14.07 19.09
N HIS A 34 2.10 13.30 18.67
CA HIS A 34 3.49 13.65 18.90
C HIS A 34 3.90 14.95 18.16
N LEU A 35 3.41 15.15 16.92
CA LEU A 35 3.58 16.41 16.19
C LEU A 35 2.90 17.58 16.91
N VAL A 36 1.69 17.39 17.44
CA VAL A 36 1.00 18.43 18.25
C VAL A 36 1.84 18.82 19.46
N ASP A 37 2.37 17.85 20.20
CA ASP A 37 3.19 18.12 21.39
C ASP A 37 4.51 18.82 21.03
N ARG A 38 5.11 18.45 19.91
CA ARG A 38 6.31 19.10 19.37
C ARG A 38 6.04 20.56 18.97
N LEU A 39 5.00 20.80 18.18
CA LEU A 39 4.63 22.15 17.74
C LEU A 39 4.28 23.07 18.92
N ARG A 40 3.62 22.51 19.95
CA ARG A 40 3.35 23.24 21.19
C ARG A 40 4.65 23.64 21.91
N ALA A 41 5.63 22.73 21.98
CA ALA A 41 6.93 23.03 22.56
C ALA A 41 7.71 24.08 21.74
N ASP A 42 7.49 24.13 20.43
CA ASP A 42 8.08 25.13 19.53
C ASP A 42 7.33 26.49 19.56
N GLY A 43 6.25 26.60 20.34
CA GLY A 43 5.53 27.85 20.59
C GLY A 43 4.40 28.17 19.61
N VAL A 44 3.96 27.19 18.82
CA VAL A 44 2.78 27.34 17.93
C VAL A 44 1.51 27.56 18.77
N PRO A 45 0.65 28.53 18.41
CA PRO A 45 -0.60 28.79 19.14
C PRO A 45 -1.54 27.57 19.18
N ASP A 46 -2.23 27.37 20.29
CA ASP A 46 -3.19 26.27 20.47
C ASP A 46 -4.29 26.21 19.38
N SER A 47 -4.64 27.35 18.77
CA SER A 47 -5.61 27.42 17.66
C SER A 47 -5.11 26.76 16.38
N ASP A 48 -3.79 26.66 16.20
CA ASP A 48 -3.15 26.28 14.94
C ASP A 48 -2.57 24.85 15.03
N LEU A 49 -2.32 24.36 16.26
CA LEU A 49 -1.67 23.07 16.52
C LEU A 49 -2.26 21.89 15.74
N PHE A 50 -3.58 21.82 15.60
CA PHE A 50 -4.22 20.70 14.92
C PHE A 50 -3.94 20.73 13.41
N GLU A 51 -4.18 21.86 12.76
CA GLU A 51 -4.00 21.97 11.30
C GLU A 51 -2.52 21.88 10.91
N ASP A 52 -1.63 22.49 11.70
CA ASP A 52 -0.19 22.40 11.46
C ASP A 52 0.33 20.97 11.67
N ALA A 53 -0.15 20.26 12.70
CA ALA A 53 0.21 18.85 12.91
C ALA A 53 -0.37 17.93 11.83
N ARG A 54 -1.60 18.20 11.37
CA ARG A 54 -2.22 17.50 10.24
C ARG A 54 -1.37 17.66 8.98
N LEU A 55 -1.05 18.89 8.60
CA LEU A 55 -0.27 19.20 7.42
C LEU A 55 1.13 18.58 7.50
N ALA A 56 1.80 18.72 8.65
CA ALA A 56 3.10 18.09 8.87
C ALA A 56 3.01 16.56 8.72
N LEU A 57 2.00 15.89 9.29
CA LEU A 57 1.87 14.44 9.16
C LEU A 57 1.60 14.01 7.71
N VAL A 58 0.77 14.77 6.98
CA VAL A 58 0.53 14.54 5.54
C VAL A 58 1.85 14.63 4.77
N TRP A 59 2.68 15.63 5.03
CA TRP A 59 3.99 15.78 4.37
C TRP A 59 4.96 14.64 4.70
N HIS A 60 5.00 14.18 5.95
CA HIS A 60 5.78 12.99 6.31
C HIS A 60 5.29 11.74 5.58
N TYR A 61 3.98 11.56 5.45
CA TYR A 61 3.41 10.42 4.75
C TYR A 61 3.68 10.47 3.25
N GLN A 62 3.50 11.63 2.60
CA GLN A 62 3.86 11.85 1.20
C GLN A 62 5.35 11.60 0.96
N TRP A 63 6.23 12.07 1.85
CA TRP A 63 7.66 11.79 1.80
C TRP A 63 7.95 10.29 1.85
N VAL A 64 7.34 9.56 2.79
CA VAL A 64 7.49 8.11 2.90
C VAL A 64 7.00 7.40 1.63
N ILE A 65 5.89 7.84 1.03
CA ILE A 65 5.41 7.28 -0.24
C ILE A 65 6.47 7.43 -1.33
N LEU A 66 7.03 8.63 -1.50
CA LEU A 66 7.90 8.95 -2.63
C LEU A 66 9.36 8.54 -2.44
N HIS A 67 9.85 8.45 -1.20
CA HIS A 67 11.27 8.24 -0.88
C HIS A 67 11.58 6.92 -0.16
N ASP A 68 10.57 6.16 0.27
CA ASP A 68 10.77 4.83 0.87
C ASP A 68 9.92 3.76 0.16
N PHE A 69 8.60 3.95 0.10
CA PHE A 69 7.69 2.95 -0.47
C PHE A 69 7.84 2.77 -1.99
N LEU A 70 7.75 3.86 -2.76
CA LEU A 70 7.77 3.78 -4.21
C LEU A 70 9.11 3.26 -4.77
N PRO A 71 10.29 3.72 -4.29
CA PRO A 71 11.57 3.16 -4.72
C PRO A 71 11.70 1.66 -4.47
N ILE A 72 11.20 1.16 -3.33
CA ILE A 72 11.17 -0.28 -3.05
C ILE A 72 10.24 -1.01 -4.03
N LEU A 73 9.08 -0.43 -4.32
CA LEU A 73 8.04 -1.08 -5.11
C LEU A 73 8.36 -1.14 -6.61
N VAL A 74 8.97 -0.10 -7.19
CA VAL A 74 9.16 0.02 -8.64
C VAL A 74 10.63 0.21 -9.05
N GLY A 75 11.54 0.36 -8.09
CA GLY A 75 12.96 0.63 -8.31
C GLY A 75 13.30 2.12 -8.35
N ASP A 76 14.54 2.44 -7.99
CA ASP A 76 15.06 3.81 -7.93
C ASP A 76 15.04 4.51 -9.30
N GLU A 77 15.41 3.80 -10.37
CA GLU A 77 15.49 4.37 -11.71
C GLU A 77 14.15 4.94 -12.18
N LEU A 78 13.09 4.12 -12.10
CA LEU A 78 11.76 4.53 -12.51
C LEU A 78 11.21 5.64 -11.58
N THR A 79 11.41 5.50 -10.27
CA THR A 79 10.98 6.50 -9.30
C THR A 79 11.61 7.87 -9.58
N ASN A 80 12.93 7.91 -9.75
CA ASN A 80 13.67 9.14 -10.03
C ASN A 80 13.29 9.74 -11.39
N THR A 81 13.07 8.91 -12.41
CA THR A 81 12.61 9.36 -13.73
C THR A 81 11.27 10.08 -13.60
N VAL A 82 10.28 9.49 -12.93
CA VAL A 82 8.93 10.11 -12.82
C VAL A 82 8.97 11.36 -11.94
N LEU A 83 9.76 11.37 -10.86
CA LEU A 83 9.94 12.54 -10.00
C LEU A 83 10.59 13.72 -10.74
N THR A 84 11.58 13.43 -11.60
CA THR A 84 12.36 14.47 -12.31
C THR A 84 11.70 14.92 -13.61
N ASP A 85 11.32 13.97 -14.45
CA ASP A 85 10.85 14.25 -15.82
C ASP A 85 9.33 14.38 -15.90
N GLY A 86 8.63 13.90 -14.87
CA GLY A 86 7.17 13.87 -14.83
C GLY A 86 6.55 12.58 -15.40
N PRO A 87 5.22 12.44 -15.32
CA PRO A 87 4.52 11.32 -15.93
C PRO A 87 4.60 11.40 -17.45
N ARG A 88 4.66 10.25 -18.11
CA ARG A 88 4.58 10.16 -19.58
C ARG A 88 3.15 9.97 -20.06
N PHE A 89 2.30 9.29 -19.29
CA PHE A 89 0.98 8.85 -19.71
C PHE A 89 -0.14 9.39 -18.83
N TYR A 90 0.07 9.48 -17.51
CA TYR A 90 -0.96 9.99 -16.60
C TYR A 90 -0.92 11.52 -16.53
N HIS A 91 -1.73 12.16 -17.40
CA HIS A 91 -1.93 13.62 -17.45
C HIS A 91 -3.41 13.93 -17.19
N PRO A 92 -3.85 14.00 -15.92
CA PRO A 92 -5.25 14.31 -15.63
C PRO A 92 -5.59 15.74 -16.11
N GLU A 93 -6.74 15.90 -16.76
CA GLU A 93 -7.31 17.21 -17.07
C GLU A 93 -8.11 17.71 -15.86
N GLY A 94 -7.58 18.70 -15.14
CA GLY A 94 -8.21 19.24 -13.92
C GLY A 94 -7.73 18.54 -12.66
N GLU A 95 -8.64 18.24 -11.73
CA GLU A 95 -8.29 17.60 -10.45
C GLU A 95 -7.75 16.18 -10.69
N PRO A 96 -6.65 15.79 -10.01
CA PRO A 96 -6.11 14.46 -10.15
C PRO A 96 -7.12 13.40 -9.67
N PHE A 97 -7.17 12.27 -10.37
CA PHE A 97 -8.08 11.16 -10.08
C PHE A 97 -7.34 9.82 -9.96
N ILE A 98 -8.03 8.76 -9.55
CA ILE A 98 -7.46 7.42 -9.54
C ILE A 98 -7.95 6.67 -10.78
N PRO A 99 -7.07 6.33 -11.75
CA PRO A 99 -7.46 5.54 -12.92
C PRO A 99 -7.89 4.12 -12.56
N VAL A 100 -8.76 3.51 -13.37
CA VAL A 100 -9.20 2.12 -13.14
C VAL A 100 -8.04 1.13 -13.29
N GLU A 101 -7.08 1.38 -14.18
CA GLU A 101 -5.86 0.58 -14.34
C GLU A 101 -5.03 0.56 -13.05
N PHE A 102 -5.05 1.66 -12.29
CA PHE A 102 -4.43 1.73 -10.97
C PHE A 102 -5.27 0.98 -9.93
N ALA A 103 -6.54 1.36 -9.74
CA ALA A 103 -7.37 0.86 -8.65
C ALA A 103 -7.77 -0.61 -8.79
N ASP A 104 -8.06 -1.04 -10.03
CA ASP A 104 -8.63 -2.35 -10.33
C ASP A 104 -7.62 -3.36 -10.89
N ALA A 105 -6.37 -2.93 -11.11
CA ALA A 105 -5.27 -3.83 -11.46
C ALA A 105 -3.97 -3.55 -10.74
N ALA A 106 -3.25 -2.47 -11.10
CA ALA A 106 -1.85 -2.32 -10.71
C ALA A 106 -1.66 -2.23 -9.19
N TYR A 107 -2.49 -1.47 -8.48
CA TYR A 107 -2.38 -1.27 -7.04
C TYR A 107 -3.00 -2.42 -6.21
N ARG A 108 -3.43 -3.51 -6.87
CA ARG A 108 -3.83 -4.78 -6.23
C ARG A 108 -2.70 -5.79 -6.13
N TYR A 109 -1.48 -5.41 -6.53
CA TYR A 109 -0.29 -6.26 -6.42
C TYR A 109 -0.07 -6.78 -4.99
N GLY A 110 -0.42 -5.96 -3.99
CA GLY A 110 -0.25 -6.27 -2.57
C GLY A 110 -0.98 -7.51 -2.10
N HIS A 111 -2.03 -7.95 -2.81
CA HIS A 111 -2.73 -9.20 -2.49
C HIS A 111 -1.78 -10.42 -2.59
N SER A 112 -0.87 -10.43 -3.57
CA SER A 112 0.14 -11.49 -3.75
C SER A 112 1.21 -11.49 -2.65
N GLN A 113 1.39 -10.34 -1.98
CA GLN A 113 2.42 -10.18 -0.95
C GLN A 113 1.97 -10.66 0.45
N ILE A 114 0.69 -11.00 0.60
CA ILE A 114 0.13 -11.46 1.87
C ILE A 114 0.64 -12.88 2.20
N LYS A 115 1.13 -13.06 3.43
CA LYS A 115 1.60 -14.35 3.95
C LYS A 115 0.43 -15.22 4.40
N ALA A 116 0.69 -16.52 4.54
CA ALA A 116 -0.28 -17.44 5.12
C ALA A 116 -0.60 -17.07 6.58
N ASP A 117 0.44 -16.75 7.34
CA ASP A 117 0.35 -16.33 8.74
C ASP A 117 1.44 -15.31 9.10
N TYR A 118 1.22 -14.64 10.23
CA TYR A 118 2.07 -13.59 10.79
C TYR A 118 2.21 -13.75 12.29
N GLN A 119 3.44 -13.63 12.79
CA GLN A 119 3.67 -13.37 14.21
C GLN A 119 3.51 -11.86 14.47
N LEU A 120 2.60 -11.48 15.37
CA LEU A 120 2.32 -10.07 15.66
C LEU A 120 3.07 -9.52 16.88
N GLN A 121 3.49 -10.43 17.78
CA GLN A 121 4.24 -10.12 19.00
C GLN A 121 5.44 -11.06 19.12
N LYS A 122 6.57 -10.55 19.60
CA LYS A 122 7.81 -11.34 19.70
C LYS A 122 7.60 -12.58 20.57
N GLY A 123 7.81 -13.77 19.99
CA GLY A 123 7.62 -15.05 20.68
C GLY A 123 6.15 -15.46 20.87
N GLY A 124 5.20 -14.70 20.31
CA GLY A 124 3.78 -15.02 20.31
C GLY A 124 3.39 -16.02 19.21
N PRO A 125 2.12 -16.46 19.19
CA PRO A 125 1.60 -17.33 18.13
C PRO A 125 1.55 -16.61 16.77
N SER A 126 1.46 -17.40 15.71
CA SER A 126 1.18 -16.91 14.35
C SER A 126 -0.32 -16.93 14.06
N PHE A 127 -0.79 -15.95 13.29
CA PHE A 127 -2.20 -15.78 12.93
C PHE A 127 -2.36 -15.60 11.41
N ALA A 128 -3.38 -16.22 10.82
CA ALA A 128 -3.77 -15.92 9.45
C ALA A 128 -4.51 -14.58 9.39
N VAL A 129 -4.37 -13.83 8.28
CA VAL A 129 -5.11 -12.56 8.11
C VAL A 129 -6.62 -12.76 8.28
N PHE A 130 -7.14 -13.84 7.70
CA PHE A 130 -8.52 -14.27 7.88
C PHE A 130 -8.58 -15.76 8.27
N PRO A 131 -9.44 -16.13 9.23
CA PRO A 131 -10.36 -15.26 9.96
C PRO A 131 -9.74 -14.56 11.20
N ASP A 132 -8.53 -14.95 11.62
CA ASP A 132 -8.01 -14.64 12.96
C ASP A 132 -7.86 -13.14 13.21
N LEU A 133 -7.32 -12.41 12.23
CA LEU A 133 -7.05 -10.97 12.33
C LEU A 133 -8.17 -10.08 11.78
N ALA A 134 -9.35 -10.65 11.49
CA ALA A 134 -10.51 -9.88 11.04
C ALA A 134 -10.86 -8.77 12.04
N GLY A 135 -11.17 -7.59 11.51
CA GLY A 135 -11.43 -6.38 12.28
C GLY A 135 -12.91 -6.13 12.55
N PHE A 136 -13.32 -4.86 12.53
CA PHE A 136 -14.64 -4.35 12.95
C PHE A 136 -15.00 -4.68 14.40
N ARG A 137 -13.97 -4.87 15.23
CA ARG A 137 -14.07 -5.24 16.64
C ARG A 137 -12.88 -4.70 17.42
N THR A 138 -13.02 -4.63 18.74
CA THR A 138 -11.90 -4.27 19.62
C THR A 138 -10.70 -5.17 19.34
N LEU A 139 -9.52 -4.57 19.14
CA LEU A 139 -8.30 -5.30 18.90
C LEU A 139 -7.89 -6.03 20.18
N ALA A 140 -7.85 -7.36 20.13
CA ALA A 140 -7.39 -8.17 21.24
C ALA A 140 -5.91 -7.85 21.54
N PRO A 141 -5.46 -7.85 22.81
CA PRO A 141 -4.07 -7.53 23.16
C PRO A 141 -3.03 -8.36 22.37
N GLU A 142 -3.29 -9.64 22.17
CA GLU A 142 -2.46 -10.57 21.40
C GLU A 142 -2.40 -10.26 19.89
N HIS A 143 -3.36 -9.47 19.38
CA HIS A 143 -3.40 -9.01 17.99
C HIS A 143 -2.82 -7.60 17.82
N SER A 144 -2.28 -6.99 18.88
CA SER A 144 -1.49 -5.77 18.72
C SER A 144 -0.27 -6.05 17.84
N VAL A 145 0.07 -5.11 16.96
CA VAL A 145 1.16 -5.29 15.99
C VAL A 145 2.44 -4.67 16.52
N ASP A 146 3.46 -5.50 16.73
CA ASP A 146 4.83 -5.04 16.88
C ASP A 146 5.43 -4.78 15.49
N TRP A 147 5.47 -3.51 15.09
CA TRP A 147 5.95 -3.09 13.76
C TRP A 147 7.40 -3.48 13.47
N ARG A 148 8.22 -3.72 14.49
CA ARG A 148 9.61 -4.20 14.33
C ARG A 148 9.66 -5.61 13.73
N LEU A 149 8.55 -6.36 13.79
CA LEU A 149 8.43 -7.66 13.14
C LEU A 149 8.04 -7.56 11.67
N LEU A 150 7.69 -6.38 11.15
CA LEU A 150 7.25 -6.18 9.75
C LEU A 150 8.14 -5.19 8.99
N PHE A 151 8.85 -4.31 9.68
CA PHE A 151 9.79 -3.36 9.12
C PHE A 151 11.16 -3.49 9.78
N ASP A 152 12.23 -3.47 8.99
CA ASP A 152 13.58 -3.53 9.54
C ASP A 152 13.89 -2.24 10.30
N VAL A 153 14.33 -2.39 11.55
CA VAL A 153 14.81 -1.29 12.39
C VAL A 153 16.28 -1.53 12.71
N PRO A 154 17.17 -0.52 12.57
CA PRO A 154 18.59 -0.67 12.89
C PRO A 154 18.80 -1.26 14.29
N GLY A 155 19.68 -2.26 14.41
CA GLY A 155 19.95 -2.95 15.67
C GLY A 155 18.90 -3.98 16.10
N GLN A 156 17.83 -4.18 15.34
CA GLN A 156 16.86 -5.25 15.56
C GLN A 156 17.10 -6.43 14.60
N PRO A 157 16.63 -7.65 14.94
CA PRO A 157 16.58 -8.75 13.98
C PRO A 157 15.79 -8.39 12.71
N SER A 158 16.10 -9.05 11.60
CA SER A 158 15.39 -8.84 10.33
C SER A 158 13.89 -9.10 10.47
N ALA A 159 13.09 -8.23 9.85
CA ALA A 159 11.64 -8.34 9.86
C ALA A 159 11.11 -9.51 9.02
N GLN A 160 9.86 -9.90 9.26
CA GLN A 160 9.14 -10.87 8.45
C GLN A 160 8.92 -10.31 7.04
N ARG A 161 9.57 -10.91 6.05
CA ARG A 161 9.37 -10.53 4.65
C ARG A 161 7.98 -10.92 4.15
N ALA A 162 7.44 -10.03 3.32
CA ALA A 162 6.26 -10.29 2.51
C ALA A 162 6.51 -11.43 1.51
N LYS A 163 5.43 -11.95 0.93
CA LYS A 163 5.53 -12.88 -0.22
C LYS A 163 5.95 -12.11 -1.49
N PRO A 164 6.57 -12.80 -2.46
CA PRO A 164 6.84 -12.19 -3.77
C PRO A 164 5.54 -11.85 -4.51
N ILE A 165 5.63 -10.91 -5.44
CA ILE A 165 4.57 -10.57 -6.39
C ILE A 165 4.64 -11.59 -7.53
N ASP A 166 3.88 -12.68 -7.44
CA ASP A 166 4.04 -13.84 -8.35
C ASP A 166 2.76 -14.49 -8.88
N GLY A 167 1.60 -13.98 -8.49
CA GLY A 167 0.30 -14.53 -8.90
C GLY A 167 -0.26 -15.58 -7.96
N GLN A 168 0.43 -15.88 -6.86
CA GLN A 168 -0.05 -16.81 -5.84
C GLN A 168 -0.69 -16.04 -4.67
N LEU A 169 -1.80 -16.56 -4.16
CA LEU A 169 -2.45 -16.05 -2.97
C LEU A 169 -2.47 -17.11 -1.87
N PRO A 170 -2.32 -16.72 -0.59
CA PRO A 170 -2.52 -17.63 0.52
C PRO A 170 -3.97 -18.12 0.57
N ALA A 171 -4.14 -19.30 1.14
CA ALA A 171 -5.43 -19.98 1.16
C ALA A 171 -6.54 -19.18 1.87
N SER A 172 -6.17 -18.34 2.85
CA SER A 172 -7.07 -17.41 3.55
C SER A 172 -7.67 -16.33 2.64
N LEU A 173 -7.05 -16.02 1.50
CA LEU A 173 -7.57 -15.08 0.49
C LEU A 173 -8.27 -15.78 -0.67
N ILE A 174 -7.96 -17.05 -0.94
CA ILE A 174 -8.71 -17.88 -1.90
C ILE A 174 -10.05 -18.32 -1.30
N ARG A 175 -10.11 -18.50 0.01
CA ARG A 175 -11.30 -18.93 0.75
C ARG A 175 -11.66 -17.90 1.81
N LEU A 176 -12.02 -16.69 1.37
CA LEU A 176 -12.43 -15.64 2.30
C LEU A 176 -13.66 -16.10 3.10
N PRO A 177 -13.75 -15.72 4.38
CA PRO A 177 -14.91 -16.02 5.20
C PRO A 177 -16.14 -15.22 4.75
N GLU A 178 -17.32 -15.70 5.13
CA GLU A 178 -18.61 -15.05 4.82
C GLU A 178 -18.72 -13.66 5.45
N SER A 179 -18.09 -13.43 6.60
CA SER A 179 -18.01 -12.10 7.22
C SER A 179 -17.35 -11.03 6.33
N ILE A 180 -16.55 -11.45 5.34
CA ILE A 180 -15.88 -10.55 4.39
C ILE A 180 -16.61 -10.51 3.04
N THR A 181 -17.14 -11.65 2.61
CA THR A 181 -17.72 -11.80 1.27
C THR A 181 -19.23 -11.58 1.21
N GLY A 182 -19.90 -11.65 2.35
CA GLY A 182 -21.34 -11.91 2.44
C GLY A 182 -21.68 -13.34 2.01
N ALA A 183 -22.94 -13.72 2.17
CA ALA A 183 -23.44 -14.97 1.58
C ALA A 183 -23.36 -14.87 0.06
N VAL A 184 -22.59 -15.76 -0.56
CA VAL A 184 -22.45 -15.86 -2.02
C VAL A 184 -22.91 -17.23 -2.50
N GLU A 185 -23.72 -17.25 -3.56
CA GLU A 185 -24.24 -18.50 -4.13
C GLU A 185 -23.17 -19.32 -4.86
N VAL A 186 -22.16 -18.64 -5.43
CA VAL A 186 -21.05 -19.29 -6.16
C VAL A 186 -19.81 -19.27 -5.29
N ASN A 187 -19.30 -20.44 -4.92
CA ASN A 187 -18.11 -20.59 -4.08
C ASN A 187 -16.87 -19.85 -4.63
N ALA A 188 -16.74 -19.75 -5.95
CA ALA A 188 -15.64 -19.00 -6.58
C ALA A 188 -15.63 -17.52 -6.18
N TYR A 189 -16.78 -16.91 -5.86
CA TYR A 189 -16.87 -15.51 -5.43
C TYR A 189 -16.36 -15.27 -4.00
N ARG A 190 -16.01 -16.34 -3.28
CA ARG A 190 -15.24 -16.26 -2.03
C ARG A 190 -13.75 -16.01 -2.27
N SER A 191 -13.26 -16.22 -3.49
CA SER A 191 -11.86 -15.99 -3.83
C SER A 191 -11.59 -14.53 -4.13
N LEU A 192 -10.60 -13.95 -3.45
CA LEU A 192 -10.14 -12.59 -3.75
C LEU A 192 -9.65 -12.48 -5.20
N ALA A 193 -8.93 -13.49 -5.70
CA ALA A 193 -8.49 -13.52 -7.10
C ALA A 193 -9.66 -13.48 -8.09
N ALA A 194 -10.73 -14.24 -7.83
CA ALA A 194 -11.91 -14.21 -8.68
C ALA A 194 -12.56 -12.83 -8.68
N ARG A 195 -12.63 -12.18 -7.50
CA ARG A 195 -13.19 -10.84 -7.34
C ARG A 195 -12.35 -9.77 -8.03
N ASP A 196 -11.02 -9.88 -8.00
CA ASP A 196 -10.10 -8.99 -8.72
C ASP A 196 -10.29 -9.12 -10.24
N LEU A 197 -10.34 -10.35 -10.75
CA LEU A 197 -10.60 -10.62 -12.18
C LEU A 197 -11.97 -10.11 -12.62
N GLN A 198 -13.02 -10.37 -11.83
CA GLN A 198 -14.37 -9.87 -12.12
C GLN A 198 -14.45 -8.35 -12.08
N ARG A 199 -13.74 -7.72 -11.14
CA ARG A 199 -13.69 -6.26 -11.08
C ARG A 199 -13.07 -5.69 -12.34
N GLY A 200 -11.91 -6.20 -12.74
CA GLY A 200 -11.24 -5.74 -13.96
C GLY A 200 -12.09 -5.94 -15.21
N GLN A 201 -12.81 -7.07 -15.31
CA GLN A 201 -13.79 -7.28 -16.38
C GLN A 201 -14.95 -6.27 -16.30
N GLY A 202 -15.49 -6.03 -15.11
CA GLY A 202 -16.62 -5.13 -14.89
C GLY A 202 -16.31 -3.65 -15.17
N THR A 203 -15.06 -3.23 -15.03
CA THR A 203 -14.59 -1.89 -15.41
C THR A 203 -14.03 -1.80 -16.82
N GLY A 204 -14.00 -2.92 -17.56
CA GLY A 204 -13.55 -2.94 -18.95
C GLY A 204 -12.05 -2.70 -19.10
N LEU A 205 -11.24 -3.15 -18.14
CA LEU A 205 -9.79 -2.98 -18.20
C LEU A 205 -9.21 -3.60 -19.49
N PRO A 206 -8.25 -2.92 -20.15
CA PRO A 206 -7.49 -3.50 -21.25
C PRO A 206 -6.69 -4.72 -20.78
N SER A 207 -6.29 -5.56 -21.72
CA SER A 207 -5.35 -6.65 -21.41
C SER A 207 -3.97 -6.11 -21.06
N GLY A 208 -3.20 -6.90 -20.31
CA GLY A 208 -1.82 -6.55 -19.99
C GLY A 208 -0.94 -6.39 -21.22
N GLU A 209 -1.14 -7.22 -22.23
CA GLU A 209 -0.43 -7.13 -23.51
C GLU A 209 -0.79 -5.84 -24.27
N ALA A 210 -2.07 -5.41 -24.23
CA ALA A 210 -2.48 -4.14 -24.84
C ALA A 210 -1.85 -2.94 -24.14
N VAL A 211 -1.81 -2.93 -22.81
CA VAL A 211 -1.16 -1.87 -22.04
C VAL A 211 0.35 -1.86 -22.28
N ALA A 212 1.01 -3.02 -22.28
CA ALA A 212 2.44 -3.12 -22.59
C ALA A 212 2.77 -2.48 -23.94
N ARG A 213 2.00 -2.80 -24.99
CA ARG A 213 2.16 -2.18 -26.31
C ARG A 213 1.94 -0.66 -26.28
N ALA A 214 0.92 -0.19 -25.57
CA ALA A 214 0.63 1.25 -25.43
C ALA A 214 1.75 2.00 -24.70
N LEU A 215 2.40 1.36 -23.72
CA LEU A 215 3.56 1.91 -23.00
C LEU A 215 4.87 1.80 -23.80
N GLY A 216 4.86 1.08 -24.94
CA GLY A 216 6.05 0.81 -25.75
C GLY A 216 6.99 -0.23 -25.14
N THR A 217 6.49 -1.12 -24.29
CA THR A 217 7.26 -2.22 -23.70
C THR A 217 6.94 -3.53 -24.43
N THR A 218 7.88 -4.49 -24.38
CA THR A 218 7.66 -5.82 -24.97
C THR A 218 6.68 -6.61 -24.11
N PRO A 219 5.52 -7.06 -24.66
CA PRO A 219 4.61 -7.91 -23.91
C PRO A 219 5.25 -9.24 -23.52
N LEU A 220 4.87 -9.77 -22.35
CA LEU A 220 5.29 -11.11 -21.94
C LEU A 220 4.85 -12.17 -22.97
N THR A 221 5.69 -13.16 -23.17
CA THR A 221 5.37 -14.34 -23.98
C THR A 221 4.40 -15.25 -23.22
N ARG A 222 3.67 -16.12 -23.94
CA ARG A 222 2.81 -17.15 -23.34
C ARG A 222 3.56 -18.05 -22.35
N LYS A 223 4.84 -18.34 -22.63
CA LYS A 223 5.69 -19.14 -21.76
C LYS A 223 5.99 -18.43 -20.43
N GLU A 224 6.23 -17.13 -20.47
CA GLU A 224 6.48 -16.31 -19.28
C GLU A 224 5.21 -16.13 -18.44
N LEU A 225 4.08 -15.89 -19.12
CA LEU A 225 2.75 -15.81 -18.48
C LEU A 225 2.40 -17.10 -17.75
N ALA A 226 2.74 -18.27 -18.33
CA ALA A 226 2.58 -19.58 -17.71
C ALA A 226 1.14 -19.88 -17.21
N LEU A 227 0.13 -19.50 -18.01
CA LEU A 227 -1.30 -19.62 -17.67
C LEU A 227 -1.97 -20.92 -18.15
N GLY A 228 -1.17 -21.96 -18.41
CA GLY A 228 -1.67 -23.23 -18.92
C GLY A 228 -2.33 -23.10 -20.28
N ASP A 229 -3.56 -23.60 -20.39
CA ASP A 229 -4.34 -23.63 -21.65
C ASP A 229 -5.06 -22.31 -21.97
N TRP A 230 -4.84 -21.24 -21.19
CA TRP A 230 -5.39 -19.92 -21.49
C TRP A 230 -4.77 -19.37 -22.78
N ASP A 231 -5.61 -19.12 -23.80
CA ASP A 231 -5.18 -18.74 -25.14
C ASP A 231 -5.51 -17.28 -25.51
N SER A 232 -6.33 -16.61 -24.70
CA SER A 232 -6.76 -15.23 -24.87
C SER A 232 -5.75 -14.25 -24.27
N GLU A 233 -5.94 -12.94 -24.50
CA GLU A 233 -5.13 -11.92 -23.83
C GLU A 233 -5.35 -11.94 -22.30
N THR A 234 -4.34 -11.49 -21.56
CA THR A 234 -4.29 -11.67 -20.11
C THR A 234 -4.97 -10.51 -19.38
N PRO A 235 -5.86 -10.78 -18.41
CA PRO A 235 -6.40 -9.72 -17.54
C PRO A 235 -5.28 -8.91 -16.88
N LEU A 236 -5.38 -7.57 -16.92
CA LEU A 236 -4.29 -6.66 -16.53
C LEU A 236 -3.69 -6.96 -15.15
N TRP A 237 -4.52 -7.20 -14.14
CA TRP A 237 -4.06 -7.55 -12.79
C TRP A 237 -3.16 -8.79 -12.80
N LEU A 238 -3.60 -9.87 -13.45
CA LEU A 238 -2.84 -11.12 -13.52
C LEU A 238 -1.56 -10.93 -14.33
N TYR A 239 -1.63 -10.19 -15.44
CA TYR A 239 -0.44 -9.86 -16.22
C TYR A 239 0.62 -9.15 -15.36
N ILE A 240 0.22 -8.13 -14.58
CA ILE A 240 1.13 -7.37 -13.70
C ILE A 240 1.81 -8.28 -12.66
N LEU A 241 1.08 -9.25 -12.10
CA LEU A 241 1.66 -10.21 -11.16
C LEU A 241 2.69 -11.14 -11.83
N ARG A 242 2.38 -11.62 -13.04
CA ARG A 242 3.32 -12.45 -13.82
C ARG A 242 4.53 -11.64 -14.29
N GLU A 243 4.30 -10.38 -14.66
CA GLU A 243 5.35 -9.42 -15.06
C GLU A 243 6.36 -9.20 -13.94
N ALA A 244 5.87 -8.93 -12.72
CA ALA A 244 6.73 -8.79 -11.55
C ALA A 244 7.59 -10.05 -11.30
N ALA A 245 6.97 -11.24 -11.33
CA ALA A 245 7.69 -12.51 -11.18
C ALA A 245 8.79 -12.71 -12.24
N VAL A 246 8.48 -12.44 -13.50
CA VAL A 246 9.40 -12.68 -14.62
C VAL A 246 10.54 -11.68 -14.64
N GLN A 247 10.25 -10.39 -14.45
CA GLN A 247 11.24 -9.32 -14.62
C GLN A 247 12.07 -9.04 -13.36
N SER A 248 11.60 -9.46 -12.18
CA SER A 248 12.26 -9.11 -10.91
C SER A 248 12.27 -10.22 -9.86
N GLY A 249 11.79 -11.44 -10.18
CA GLY A 249 11.59 -12.49 -9.19
C GLY A 249 10.45 -12.19 -8.20
N GLY A 250 9.64 -11.17 -8.47
CA GLY A 250 8.52 -10.74 -7.61
C GLY A 250 8.92 -9.79 -6.49
N ASP A 251 10.16 -9.29 -6.48
CA ASP A 251 10.62 -8.31 -5.47
C ASP A 251 10.10 -6.89 -5.73
N ARG A 252 9.75 -6.57 -6.98
CA ARG A 252 9.20 -5.28 -7.41
C ARG A 252 8.22 -5.43 -8.56
N LEU A 253 7.42 -4.40 -8.82
CA LEU A 253 6.58 -4.35 -10.01
C LEU A 253 7.43 -4.32 -11.28
N GLY A 254 6.90 -4.95 -12.33
CA GLY A 254 7.49 -4.90 -13.66
C GLY A 254 7.17 -3.61 -14.42
N ALA A 255 7.54 -3.57 -15.70
CA ALA A 255 7.46 -2.37 -16.52
C ALA A 255 6.05 -1.75 -16.61
N VAL A 256 5.00 -2.55 -16.83
CA VAL A 256 3.61 -2.08 -16.90
C VAL A 256 3.11 -1.66 -15.53
N GLY A 257 3.17 -2.56 -14.55
CA GLY A 257 2.62 -2.29 -13.21
C GLY A 257 3.33 -1.12 -12.52
N GLY A 258 4.67 -1.09 -12.62
CA GLY A 258 5.48 -0.06 -12.00
C GLY A 258 5.24 1.31 -12.61
N ARG A 259 5.10 1.40 -13.94
CA ARG A 259 4.80 2.66 -14.64
C ARG A 259 3.45 3.24 -14.21
N ILE A 260 2.40 2.42 -14.17
CA ILE A 260 1.06 2.85 -13.73
C ILE A 260 1.12 3.39 -12.29
N VAL A 261 1.73 2.63 -11.38
CA VAL A 261 1.76 3.01 -9.95
C VAL A 261 2.61 4.25 -9.72
N ALA A 262 3.79 4.33 -10.33
CA ALA A 262 4.71 5.45 -10.14
C ALA A 262 4.11 6.76 -10.66
N GLU A 263 3.56 6.77 -11.87
CA GLU A 263 3.01 7.99 -12.45
C GLU A 263 1.80 8.49 -11.68
N VAL A 264 0.87 7.60 -11.28
CA VAL A 264 -0.32 8.00 -10.52
C VAL A 264 0.07 8.55 -9.15
N LEU A 265 0.93 7.86 -8.39
CA LEU A 265 1.30 8.33 -7.05
C LEU A 265 2.09 9.63 -7.08
N VAL A 266 3.09 9.74 -7.96
CA VAL A 266 3.90 10.96 -8.05
C VAL A 266 3.05 12.13 -8.50
N GLU A 267 2.21 11.97 -9.52
CA GLU A 267 1.47 13.08 -10.09
C GLU A 267 0.34 13.55 -9.17
N ILE A 268 -0.33 12.64 -8.44
CA ILE A 268 -1.31 13.05 -7.41
C ILE A 268 -0.64 13.91 -6.34
N VAL A 269 0.51 13.50 -5.83
CA VAL A 269 1.23 14.30 -4.83
C VAL A 269 1.72 15.61 -5.45
N ARG A 270 2.20 15.60 -6.69
CA ARG A 270 2.68 16.82 -7.36
C ARG A 270 1.57 17.84 -7.59
N GLN A 271 0.37 17.40 -7.96
CA GLN A 271 -0.77 18.28 -8.26
C GLN A 271 -1.56 18.71 -7.03
N ASP A 272 -1.42 18.02 -5.90
CA ASP A 272 -2.04 18.43 -4.63
C ASP A 272 -1.43 19.77 -4.16
N PRO A 273 -2.24 20.86 -4.06
CA PRO A 273 -1.74 22.17 -3.67
C PRO A 273 -1.23 22.21 -2.22
N GLU A 274 -1.72 21.33 -1.34
CA GLU A 274 -1.24 21.21 0.03
C GLU A 274 0.00 20.32 0.13
N SER A 275 0.45 19.65 -0.93
CA SER A 275 1.58 18.72 -0.81
C SER A 275 2.90 19.41 -0.55
N TYR A 276 3.83 18.69 0.08
CA TYR A 276 5.19 19.23 0.25
C TYR A 276 5.87 19.49 -1.10
N LEU A 277 5.57 18.70 -2.14
CA LEU A 277 6.15 18.93 -3.47
C LEU A 277 5.67 20.23 -4.14
N SER A 278 4.43 20.64 -3.86
CA SER A 278 3.83 21.86 -4.44
C SER A 278 4.07 23.07 -3.54
N SER A 279 3.79 22.95 -2.25
CA SER A 279 3.84 24.04 -1.27
C SER A 279 5.26 24.35 -0.76
N ASN A 280 6.11 23.34 -0.56
CA ASN A 280 7.49 23.55 -0.08
C ASN A 280 8.43 22.41 -0.53
N PRO A 281 8.91 22.42 -1.79
CA PRO A 281 9.72 21.33 -2.35
C PRO A 281 11.04 21.06 -1.60
N SER A 282 11.51 22.06 -0.85
CA SER A 282 12.72 21.96 -0.02
C SER A 282 12.47 21.34 1.36
N TRP A 283 11.21 21.15 1.75
CA TRP A 283 10.84 20.57 3.03
C TRP A 283 11.47 19.20 3.23
N ARG A 284 11.78 18.89 4.49
CA ARG A 284 12.31 17.60 4.93
C ARG A 284 11.57 17.15 6.18
N PRO A 285 11.41 15.82 6.39
CA PRO A 285 10.85 15.26 7.62
C PRO A 285 11.48 15.86 8.87
N THR A 286 10.63 16.24 9.82
CA THR A 286 10.99 16.91 11.06
C THR A 286 10.92 15.98 12.27
N LEU A 287 10.24 14.84 12.14
CA LEU A 287 10.23 13.79 13.15
C LEU A 287 11.59 13.08 13.25
N PRO A 288 11.96 12.59 14.45
CA PRO A 288 13.14 11.75 14.63
C PRO A 288 13.14 10.56 13.69
N SER A 289 14.33 10.14 13.26
CA SER A 289 14.54 8.96 12.42
C SER A 289 15.55 8.02 13.07
N HIS A 290 15.39 6.73 12.84
CA HIS A 290 16.33 5.73 13.37
C HIS A 290 17.70 5.75 12.67
N ALA A 291 17.84 6.48 11.56
CA ALA A 291 19.08 6.55 10.80
C ALA A 291 19.28 7.97 10.23
N PRO A 292 20.38 8.68 10.59
CA PRO A 292 20.62 10.04 10.16
C PRO A 292 20.52 10.24 8.64
N GLY A 293 19.82 11.29 8.22
CA GLY A 293 19.66 11.64 6.81
C GLY A 293 18.64 10.78 6.04
N THR A 294 17.92 9.87 6.70
CA THR A 294 16.88 9.06 6.07
C THR A 294 15.58 9.13 6.88
N PHE A 295 14.43 9.07 6.21
CA PHE A 295 13.12 8.97 6.86
C PHE A 295 12.26 7.98 6.10
N LYS A 296 11.73 7.00 6.81
CA LYS A 296 11.08 5.79 6.29
C LYS A 296 9.78 5.54 7.03
N ILE A 297 8.94 4.64 6.51
CA ILE A 297 7.65 4.32 7.17
C ILE A 297 7.86 3.84 8.62
N ARG A 298 8.95 3.11 8.90
CA ARG A 298 9.27 2.65 10.25
C ARG A 298 9.41 3.78 11.26
N ASP A 299 9.83 4.97 10.84
CA ASP A 299 10.02 6.13 11.72
C ASP A 299 8.68 6.75 12.14
N LEU A 300 7.59 6.49 11.39
CA LEU A 300 6.21 6.82 11.78
C LEU A 300 5.57 5.74 12.66
N LEU A 301 5.96 4.48 12.48
CA LEU A 301 5.33 3.33 13.14
C LEU A 301 5.98 2.94 14.47
N VAL A 302 7.28 3.14 14.55
CA VAL A 302 8.10 2.98 15.75
C VAL A 302 8.70 4.35 15.97
N LEU A 303 8.09 5.19 16.82
CA LEU A 303 8.65 6.52 17.04
C LEU A 303 10.05 6.37 17.61
N ALA A 304 11.03 6.98 16.95
CA ALA A 304 12.39 7.04 17.46
C ALA A 304 12.44 8.02 18.65
N ASP A 305 13.24 7.66 19.65
CA ASP A 305 13.50 8.50 20.84
C ASP A 305 14.43 9.69 20.50
#